data_AF-A0A382VK95-F1
#
_entry.id   AF-A0A382VK95-F1
#
_cell.length_a   1.000
_cell.length_b   1.000
_cell.length_c   1.000
_cell.angle_alpha   90.00
_cell.angle_beta   90.00
_cell.angle_gamma   90.00
#
_symmetry.space_group_name_H-M   'P 1'
#
loop_
_entity.id
_entity.type
_entity.pdbx_description
1 polymer ?
#
loop_
_entity_poly.entity_id
_entity_poly.type
_entity_poly.pdbx_seq_one_letter_code
_entity_poly.pdbx_strand_id
1 'polypeptide(L)' 'MNYIEQMFDLQRQLNDHTNGVMWVDGITKENRKISWYRCIYMEAAEAIDSFNWKHWKSINTDPDWANIRVELVDIWHFIM' A
#
# COMPACT_ATOMS: atom_id res chain seq x y z
N MET A 1 -7.13 -9.18 22.70
CA MET A 1 -6.65 -8.02 21.92
C MET A 1 -7.08 -8.25 20.49
N ASN A 2 -7.84 -7.32 19.91
CA ASN A 2 -8.38 -7.43 18.56
C ASN A 2 -7.24 -7.16 17.54
N TYR A 3 -6.98 -8.10 16.63
CA TYR A 3 -5.89 -7.95 15.65
C TYR A 3 -6.09 -6.74 14.72
N ILE A 4 -7.34 -6.38 14.42
CA ILE A 4 -7.63 -5.18 13.62
C ILE A 4 -7.17 -3.92 14.37
N GLU A 5 -7.54 -3.78 15.65
CA GLU A 5 -7.11 -2.63 16.48
C GLU A 5 -5.59 -2.55 16.56
N GLN A 6 -4.92 -3.69 16.73
CA GLN A 6 -3.45 -3.73 16.74
C GLN A 6 -2.84 -3.24 15.42
N MET A 7 -3.43 -3.58 14.27
CA MET A 7 -2.93 -3.09 12.97
C MET A 7 -3.10 -1.57 12.84
N PHE A 8 -4.25 -1.00 13.25
CA PHE A 8 -4.45 0.45 13.25
C PHE A 8 -3.46 1.16 14.20
N ASP A 9 -3.17 0.57 15.37
CA ASP A 9 -2.18 1.10 16.30
C ASP A 9 -0.76 1.13 15.70
N LEU A 10 -0.38 0.05 15.01
CA LEU A 10 0.91 -0.04 14.31
C LEU A 10 0.96 0.91 13.11
N GLN A 11 -0.11 1.03 12.33
CA GLN A 11 -0.19 1.94 11.19
C GLN A 11 -0.03 3.40 11.63
N ARG A 12 -0.69 3.78 12.72
CA ARG A 12 -0.54 5.13 13.30
C ARG A 12 0.91 5.40 13.71
N GLN A 13 1.56 4.47 14.43
CA GLN A 13 2.96 4.62 14.82
C GLN A 13 3.89 4.78 13.60
N LEU A 14 3.65 3.99 12.55
CA LEU A 14 4.40 4.07 11.30
C LEU A 14 4.20 5.41 10.59
N ASN A 15 2.95 5.88 10.50
CA ASN A 15 2.62 7.15 9.86
C ASN A 15 3.18 8.35 10.65
N ASP A 16 3.10 8.32 11.98
CA ASP A 16 3.68 9.34 12.85
C ASP A 16 5.20 9.44 12.67
N HIS A 17 5.89 8.28 12.61
CA HIS A 17 7.33 8.24 12.38
C HIS A 17 7.72 8.75 10.98
N THR A 18 7.01 8.27 9.96
CA THR A 18 7.31 8.56 8.55
C THR A 18 6.97 10.01 8.20
N ASN A 19 5.73 10.42 8.47
CA ASN A 19 5.15 11.66 7.99
C ASN A 19 5.07 12.75 9.07
N GLY A 20 5.29 12.43 10.34
CA GLY A 20 5.04 13.35 11.46
C GLY A 20 3.56 13.37 11.85
N VAL A 21 3.25 13.69 13.11
CA VAL A 21 1.89 13.60 13.70
C VAL A 21 0.80 14.41 12.98
N MET A 22 1.18 15.37 12.13
CA MET A 22 0.28 16.17 11.28
C MET A 22 -0.20 15.44 10.01
N TRP A 23 0.20 14.18 9.79
CA TRP A 23 -0.15 13.43 8.58
C TRP A 23 -1.67 13.30 8.36
N VAL A 24 -2.44 13.34 9.45
CA VAL A 24 -3.92 13.34 9.41
C VAL A 24 -4.50 14.57 8.72
N ASP A 25 -3.74 15.67 8.64
CA ASP A 25 -4.10 16.89 7.90
C ASP A 25 -3.79 16.77 6.40
N GLY A 26 -3.28 15.61 5.96
CA GLY A 26 -2.98 15.33 4.56
C GLY A 26 -1.65 15.92 4.07
N ILE A 27 -0.75 16.28 4.98
CA ILE A 27 0.57 16.85 4.67
C ILE A 27 1.64 16.20 5.55
N THR A 28 2.83 15.90 4.99
CA THR A 28 3.97 15.39 5.77
C THR A 28 4.75 16.50 6.47
N LYS A 29 5.62 16.15 7.42
CA LYS A 29 6.55 17.04 8.11
C LYS A 29 7.51 17.79 7.15
N GLU A 30 7.71 17.28 5.94
CA GLU A 30 8.44 17.92 4.84
C GLU A 30 7.54 18.75 3.89
N ASN A 31 6.30 19.05 4.29
CA ASN A 31 5.33 19.83 3.53
C ASN A 31 4.94 19.20 2.17
N ARG A 32 4.86 17.86 2.12
CA ARG A 32 4.37 17.14 0.93
C ARG A 32 2.92 16.74 1.10
N LYS A 33 2.09 16.94 0.06
CA LYS A 33 0.70 16.50 0.05
C LYS A 33 0.62 14.97 0.02
N ILE A 34 -0.13 14.42 0.95
CA ILE A 34 -0.46 13.00 1.01
C ILE A 34 -1.71 12.74 0.17
N SER A 35 -1.68 11.66 -0.62
CA SER A 35 -2.82 11.23 -1.41
C SER A 35 -2.95 9.71 -1.30
N TRP A 36 -3.69 9.25 -0.30
CA TRP A 36 -3.88 7.83 -0.02
C TRP A 36 -4.53 7.08 -1.20
N TYR A 37 -5.50 7.70 -1.88
CA TYR A 37 -6.07 7.16 -3.11
C TYR A 37 -5.02 6.91 -4.20
N ARG A 38 -4.00 7.79 -4.29
CA ARG A 38 -2.89 7.59 -5.22
C ARG A 38 -2.04 6.40 -4.81
N CYS A 39 -1.68 6.30 -3.53
CA CYS A 39 -0.94 5.14 -3.04
C CYS A 39 -1.69 3.85 -3.37
N ILE A 40 -2.99 3.78 -3.07
CA ILE A 40 -3.83 2.59 -3.34
C ILE A 40 -3.81 2.18 -4.82
N TYR A 41 -4.06 3.10 -5.76
CA TYR A 41 -4.10 2.70 -7.17
C TYR A 41 -2.71 2.41 -7.75
N MET A 42 -1.64 2.95 -7.14
CA MET A 42 -0.27 2.61 -7.52
C MET A 42 0.04 1.16 -7.10
N GLU A 43 -0.24 0.78 -5.85
CA GLU A 43 -0.06 -0.61 -5.41
C GLU A 43 -1.01 -1.58 -6.12
N ALA A 44 -2.22 -1.13 -6.49
CA ALA A 44 -3.10 -1.94 -7.35
C ALA A 44 -2.48 -2.20 -8.73
N ALA A 45 -1.71 -1.25 -9.28
CA ALA A 45 -0.97 -1.47 -10.51
C ALA A 45 0.20 -2.46 -10.30
N GLU A 46 0.88 -2.43 -9.16
CA GLU A 46 1.92 -3.41 -8.79
C GLU A 46 1.32 -4.83 -8.61
N ALA A 47 0.16 -4.92 -7.97
CA ALA A 47 -0.61 -6.15 -7.85
C ALA A 47 -1.01 -6.71 -9.23
N ILE A 48 -1.46 -5.85 -10.14
CA ILE A 48 -1.79 -6.25 -11.52
C ILE A 48 -0.54 -6.75 -12.24
N ASP A 49 0.63 -6.11 -12.05
CA ASP A 49 1.88 -6.52 -12.72
C ASP A 49 2.43 -7.86 -12.22
N SER A 50 1.92 -8.35 -11.09
CA SER A 50 2.18 -9.69 -10.58
C SER A 50 1.46 -10.79 -11.38
N PHE A 51 0.49 -10.43 -12.24
CA PHE A 51 -0.17 -11.34 -13.18
C PHE A 51 0.41 -11.21 -14.60
N ASN A 52 0.23 -12.25 -15.41
CA ASN A 52 0.63 -12.29 -16.82
C ASN A 52 -0.33 -11.50 -17.75
N TRP A 53 -0.70 -10.26 -17.38
CA TRP A 53 -1.64 -9.44 -18.14
C TRP A 53 -1.06 -8.90 -19.46
N LYS A 54 0.27 -8.84 -19.59
CA LYS A 54 0.98 -8.33 -20.78
C LYS A 54 0.82 -9.31 -21.93
N HIS A 55 -0.06 -9.01 -22.87
CA HIS A 55 -0.32 -9.84 -24.06
C HIS A 55 0.91 -10.04 -24.99
N TRP A 56 2.01 -9.30 -24.78
CA TRP A 56 3.24 -9.38 -25.56
C TRP A 56 4.46 -9.90 -24.78
N LYS A 57 4.33 -10.22 -23.48
CA LYS A 57 5.47 -10.64 -22.63
C LYS A 57 5.05 -11.67 -21.59
N SER A 58 5.83 -12.75 -21.47
CA SER A 58 5.65 -13.77 -20.41
C SER A 58 4.24 -14.36 -20.35
N ILE A 59 3.64 -14.62 -21.52
CA ILE A 59 2.23 -15.00 -21.67
C ILE A 59 1.88 -16.29 -20.92
N ASN A 60 2.82 -17.23 -20.83
CA ASN A 60 2.63 -18.54 -20.19
C ASN A 60 3.24 -18.63 -18.79
N THR A 61 3.55 -17.49 -18.17
CA THR A 61 4.08 -17.44 -16.80
C THR A 61 2.95 -17.42 -15.79
N ASP A 62 3.06 -18.22 -14.74
CA ASP A 62 2.10 -18.21 -13.64
C ASP A 62 2.17 -16.89 -12.86
N PRO A 63 1.07 -16.45 -12.22
CA PRO A 63 1.08 -15.27 -11.36
C PRO A 63 2.06 -15.41 -10.18
N ASP A 64 2.71 -14.30 -9.82
CA ASP A 64 3.53 -14.23 -8.60
C ASP A 64 2.63 -14.06 -7.37
N TRP A 65 2.17 -15.18 -6.82
CA TRP A 65 1.32 -15.21 -5.62
C TRP A 65 1.98 -14.68 -4.36
N ALA A 66 3.32 -14.70 -4.28
CA ALA A 66 4.02 -14.12 -3.15
C ALA A 66 3.91 -12.59 -3.22
N ASN A 67 4.18 -12.02 -4.41
CA ASN A 67 4.08 -10.59 -4.62
C ASN A 67 2.64 -10.09 -4.46
N ILE A 68 1.64 -10.76 -5.05
CA ILE A 68 0.22 -10.40 -4.89
C ILE A 68 -0.18 -10.22 -3.41
N ARG A 69 0.33 -11.07 -2.50
CA ARG A 69 0.04 -10.95 -1.06
C ARG A 69 0.70 -9.71 -0.44
N VAL A 70 1.91 -9.38 -0.87
CA VAL A 70 2.62 -8.17 -0.43
C VAL A 70 1.84 -6.94 -0.89
N GLU A 71 1.49 -6.85 -2.16
CA GLU A 71 0.76 -5.69 -2.69
C GLU A 71 -0.62 -5.50 -2.06
N LEU A 72 -1.32 -6.60 -1.72
CA LEU A 72 -2.58 -6.53 -0.96
C LEU A 72 -2.37 -5.99 0.46
N VAL A 73 -1.24 -6.31 1.10
CA VAL A 73 -0.85 -5.75 2.40
C VAL A 73 -0.48 -4.28 2.25
N ASP A 74 0.18 -3.87 1.18
CA ASP A 74 0.52 -2.46 0.94
C ASP A 74 -0.75 -1.63 0.67
N ILE A 75 -1.69 -2.14 -0.12
CA ILE A 75 -3.05 -1.55 -0.24
C ILE A 75 -3.71 -1.43 1.13
N TRP A 76 -3.60 -2.45 1.98
CA TRP A 76 -4.18 -2.42 3.32
C TRP A 76 -3.56 -1.33 4.22
N HIS A 77 -2.25 -1.09 4.13
CA HIS A 77 -1.60 0.03 4.83
C HIS A 77 -2.18 1.38 4.43
N PHE A 78 -2.60 1.55 3.18
CA PHE A 78 -3.18 2.81 2.68
C PHE A 78 -4.69 2.92 2.88
N ILE A 79 -5.37 1.82 3.24
CA ILE A 79 -6.79 1.83 3.64
C ILE A 79 -6.93 2.22 5.12
N MET A 80 -6.00 1.79 5.98
CA MET A 80 -5.98 2.08 7.42
C MET A 80 -5.59 3.53 7.72
#